data_AF-A0A2I0NMA1-F1
#
_entry.id   AF-A0A2I0NMA1-F1
#
_cell.length_a   1.000
_cell.length_b   1.000
_cell.length_c   1.000
_cell.angle_alpha   90.00
_cell.angle_beta   90.00
_cell.angle_gamma   90.00
#
_symmetry.space_group_name_H-M   'P 1'
#
loop_
_entity.id
_entity.type
_entity.pdbx_description
1 polymer ?
#
loop_
_entity_poly.entity_id
_entity_poly.type
_entity_poly.pdbx_seq_one_letter_code
_entity_poly.pdbx_strand_id
1 'polypeptide(L)'
;MERLETGDLVRYANGGTAVTGTYIAERDGMAVVKLESGYNIGTSLEKIEFVERPARQPPAGAGVVVQNTDLPELAIISTGGTIASRVDYRTGAVMSQFSASDILRAIPELGDIARYRDRQIASILSENMQPALWRELARAVYDEIRAGVAGVIVTHGTDTMAYSAAAVRFMLKTPVPVVFVGSQRSADRPSSDNAMNALCSAAAATGDLGEVAVVMHATTNDDRCAIHRATRVRKMHTSRRDAFQSMGMAPLGYVDYPSLSVTLSDEAVRRGAEEPELHDALEERCALIHFYPGMPPAVLDAFEGCAGLVISGTGLGHVATAWIPKIREMVEDGTTVVMTSQCLHGRVCDRVYNTGRDLLSAGVIEGEDMLPEAALVKLMWVLGNEPDPERAGVLMQTDLRGEIRRRSIP
;
A
#
# COMPACT_ATOMS: atom_id res chain seq x y z
N MET A 1 -3.10 37.40 -24.85
CA MET A 1 -1.92 36.52 -24.75
C MET A 1 -2.44 35.09 -24.81
N GLU A 2 -1.94 34.28 -25.74
CA GLU A 2 -2.18 32.84 -25.67
C GLU A 2 -1.72 32.33 -24.30
N ARG A 3 -2.53 31.45 -23.70
CA ARG A 3 -2.18 30.82 -22.43
C ARG A 3 -1.00 29.87 -22.71
N LEU A 4 0.14 30.13 -22.06
CA LEU A 4 1.30 29.24 -22.12
C LEU A 4 0.92 27.87 -21.57
N GLU A 5 1.33 26.83 -22.28
CA GLU A 5 1.14 25.42 -21.92
C GLU A 5 2.49 24.75 -21.71
N THR A 6 2.55 23.78 -20.81
CA THR A 6 3.76 22.97 -20.60
C THR A 6 4.24 22.37 -21.92
N GLY A 7 5.49 22.64 -22.27
CA GLY A 7 6.10 22.21 -23.54
C GLY A 7 6.17 23.30 -24.60
N ASP A 8 5.55 24.47 -24.39
CA ASP A 8 5.69 25.62 -25.29
C ASP A 8 7.14 26.08 -25.34
N LEU A 9 7.66 26.34 -26.54
CA LEU A 9 8.94 27.00 -26.71
C LEU A 9 8.74 28.48 -26.45
N VAL A 10 9.53 29.02 -25.53
CA VAL A 10 9.46 30.41 -25.12
C VAL A 10 10.84 31.06 -25.20
N ARG A 11 10.84 32.37 -25.42
CA ARG A 11 12.02 33.22 -25.37
C ARG A 11 11.97 34.08 -24.13
N TYR A 12 13.05 34.09 -23.37
CA TYR A 12 13.24 34.91 -22.19
C TYR A 12 14.38 35.89 -22.44
N ALA A 13 14.18 37.16 -22.05
CA ALA A 13 15.21 38.21 -22.14
C ALA A 13 15.52 38.80 -20.76
N ASN A 14 16.80 38.88 -20.40
CA ASN A 14 17.26 39.58 -19.20
C ASN A 14 18.64 40.21 -19.42
N GLY A 15 18.78 41.50 -19.07
CA GLY A 15 20.06 42.22 -19.14
C GLY A 15 20.71 42.26 -20.53
N GLY A 16 19.93 42.18 -21.62
CA GLY A 16 20.43 42.17 -23.00
C GLY A 16 20.77 40.78 -23.57
N THR A 17 20.63 39.71 -22.79
CA THR A 17 20.77 38.33 -23.26
C THR A 17 19.39 37.72 -23.46
N ALA A 18 19.10 37.23 -24.66
CA ALA A 18 17.89 36.48 -24.98
C ALA A 18 18.23 34.99 -25.09
N VAL A 19 17.50 34.14 -24.37
CA VAL A 19 17.66 32.69 -24.40
C VAL A 19 16.32 32.03 -24.71
N THR A 20 16.36 30.95 -25.46
CA THR A 20 15.22 30.08 -25.73
C THR A 20 15.17 28.95 -24.71
N GLY A 21 13.96 28.54 -24.36
CA GLY A 21 13.74 27.44 -23.45
C GLY A 21 12.32 26.92 -23.52
N THR A 22 12.07 25.78 -22.89
CA THR A 22 10.76 25.15 -22.81
C THR A 22 10.04 25.64 -21.56
N TYR A 23 8.84 26.20 -21.71
CA TYR A 23 7.99 26.53 -20.57
C TYR A 23 7.52 25.24 -19.89
N ILE A 24 7.76 25.14 -18.58
CA ILE A 24 7.43 23.96 -17.77
C ILE A 24 6.11 24.17 -17.04
N ALA A 25 6.06 25.19 -16.20
CA ALA A 25 4.89 25.52 -15.39
C ALA A 25 5.04 26.94 -14.82
N GLU A 26 3.96 27.48 -14.31
CA GLU A 26 3.99 28.63 -13.42
C GLU A 26 4.02 28.14 -11.96
N ARG A 27 4.88 28.73 -11.14
CA ARG A 27 4.94 28.52 -9.69
C ARG A 27 5.17 29.87 -9.01
N ASP A 28 4.33 30.18 -8.02
CA ASP A 28 4.42 31.41 -7.22
C ASP A 28 4.47 32.70 -8.08
N GLY A 29 3.67 32.74 -9.16
CA GLY A 29 3.62 33.88 -10.10
C GLY A 29 4.84 34.00 -11.03
N MET A 30 5.75 33.02 -10.99
CA MET A 30 6.94 32.96 -11.82
C MET A 30 6.82 31.80 -12.80
N ALA A 31 7.19 32.05 -14.05
CA ALA A 31 7.34 31.01 -15.04
C ALA A 31 8.65 30.25 -14.85
N VAL A 32 8.56 28.93 -14.85
CA VAL A 32 9.70 28.01 -14.86
C VAL A 32 10.01 27.66 -16.31
N VAL A 33 11.20 28.04 -16.76
CA VAL A 33 11.68 27.79 -18.13
C VAL A 33 12.89 26.88 -18.08
N LYS A 34 12.86 25.80 -18.86
CA LYS A 34 13.98 24.88 -19.03
C LYS A 34 14.84 25.33 -20.22
N LEU A 35 16.08 25.70 -19.96
CA LEU A 35 17.03 26.12 -20.98
C LEU A 35 17.55 24.92 -21.79
N GLU A 36 18.13 25.18 -22.96
CA GLU A 36 18.79 24.15 -23.79
C GLU A 36 19.92 23.41 -23.04
N SER A 37 20.55 24.06 -22.07
CA SER A 37 21.54 23.44 -21.17
C SER A 37 20.96 22.37 -20.25
N GLY A 38 19.63 22.27 -20.15
CA GLY A 38 18.91 21.37 -19.26
C GLY A 38 18.57 21.95 -17.88
N TYR A 39 19.10 23.13 -17.54
CA TYR A 39 18.79 23.82 -16.28
C TYR A 39 17.43 24.51 -16.31
N ASN A 40 16.74 24.51 -15.18
CA ASN A 40 15.51 25.28 -14.98
C ASN A 40 15.85 26.66 -14.39
N ILE A 41 15.21 27.71 -14.91
CA ILE A 41 15.25 29.07 -14.36
C ILE A 41 13.83 29.54 -14.01
N GLY A 42 13.72 30.40 -13.00
CA GLY A 42 12.48 31.13 -12.69
C GLY A 42 12.54 32.55 -13.22
N THR A 43 11.50 32.99 -13.94
CA THR A 43 11.40 34.37 -14.44
C THR A 43 9.95 34.88 -14.41
N SER A 44 9.77 36.21 -14.44
CA SER A 44 8.44 36.82 -14.55
C SER A 44 7.81 36.47 -15.89
N LEU A 45 6.50 36.20 -15.90
CA LEU A 45 5.69 35.97 -17.11
C LEU A 45 5.78 37.13 -18.10
N GLU A 46 5.97 38.35 -17.63
CA GLU A 46 6.10 39.55 -18.47
C GLU A 46 7.39 39.54 -19.31
N LYS A 47 8.40 38.79 -18.88
CA LYS A 47 9.70 38.68 -19.55
C LYS A 47 9.76 37.50 -20.52
N ILE A 48 8.63 36.83 -20.74
CA ILE A 48 8.51 35.66 -21.59
C ILE A 48 7.70 35.99 -22.84
N GLU A 49 8.26 35.64 -23.99
CA GLU A 49 7.60 35.68 -25.28
C GLU A 49 7.35 34.24 -25.75
N PHE A 50 6.12 33.92 -26.14
CA PHE A 50 5.80 32.65 -26.79
C PHE A 50 6.46 32.61 -28.18
N VAL A 51 7.13 31.50 -28.50
CA VAL A 51 7.79 31.31 -29.80
C VAL A 51 6.98 30.36 -30.66
N GLU A 52 6.78 29.13 -30.18
CA GLU A 52 6.00 28.12 -30.88
C GLU A 52 5.53 27.03 -29.92
N ARG A 53 4.54 26.24 -30.38
CA ARG A 53 4.06 25.05 -29.69
C ARG A 53 4.48 23.83 -30.52
N PRO A 54 5.56 23.13 -30.15
CA PRO A 54 6.00 21.94 -30.87
C PRO A 54 4.91 20.87 -30.85
N ALA A 55 4.71 20.18 -31.97
CA ALA A 55 3.83 19.01 -32.02
C ALA A 55 4.28 17.98 -30.97
N ARG A 56 3.32 17.40 -30.23
CA ARG A 56 3.61 16.31 -29.28
C ARG A 56 4.13 15.11 -30.06
N GLN A 57 5.42 14.83 -29.95
CA GLN A 57 5.97 13.57 -30.45
C GLN A 57 5.61 12.46 -29.45
N PRO A 58 5.09 11.31 -29.91
CA PRO A 58 4.96 10.14 -29.05
C PRO A 58 6.35 9.71 -28.55
N PRO A 59 6.45 9.18 -27.33
CA PRO A 59 7.73 8.77 -26.76
C PRO A 59 8.42 7.76 -27.68
N ALA A 60 9.72 7.97 -27.93
CA ALA A 60 10.55 7.01 -28.64
C ALA A 60 10.54 5.66 -27.91
N GLY A 61 10.23 4.58 -28.65
CA GLY A 61 10.19 3.21 -28.10
C GLY A 61 8.82 2.56 -28.01
N ALA A 62 7.79 3.02 -28.73
CA ALA A 62 6.50 2.34 -28.87
C ALA A 62 6.58 1.03 -29.69
N GLY A 63 7.66 0.25 -29.55
CA GLY A 63 7.74 -1.10 -30.09
C GLY A 63 6.75 -2.01 -29.36
N VAL A 64 6.08 -2.88 -30.10
CA VAL A 64 5.24 -3.94 -29.52
C VAL A 64 6.13 -4.86 -28.69
N VAL A 65 5.86 -4.98 -27.39
CA VAL A 65 6.54 -5.97 -26.55
C VAL A 65 5.91 -7.32 -26.85
N VAL A 66 6.62 -8.18 -27.56
CA VAL A 66 6.19 -9.56 -27.83
C VAL A 66 6.52 -10.39 -26.59
N GLN A 67 5.49 -10.95 -25.97
CA GLN A 67 5.64 -11.76 -24.76
C GLN A 67 5.72 -13.25 -25.11
N ASN A 68 6.54 -14.00 -24.38
CA ASN A 68 6.67 -15.44 -24.58
C ASN A 68 5.40 -16.16 -24.10
N THR A 69 4.72 -16.89 -24.99
CA THR A 69 3.48 -17.60 -24.70
C THR A 69 3.65 -18.84 -23.83
N ASP A 70 4.87 -19.37 -23.73
CA ASP A 70 5.19 -20.55 -22.92
C ASP A 70 5.37 -20.23 -21.43
N LEU A 71 5.43 -18.94 -21.08
CA LEU A 71 5.57 -18.46 -19.70
C LEU A 71 4.21 -18.36 -18.98
N PRO A 72 4.20 -18.49 -17.63
CA PRO A 72 2.99 -18.31 -16.84
C PRO A 72 2.40 -16.90 -17.04
N GLU A 73 1.07 -16.79 -17.06
CA GLU A 73 0.39 -15.50 -17.14
C GLU A 73 0.19 -14.90 -15.75
N LEU A 74 0.67 -13.69 -15.54
CA LEU A 74 0.40 -12.87 -14.35
C LEU A 74 -0.47 -11.67 -14.72
N ALA A 75 -1.31 -11.23 -13.78
CA ALA A 75 -1.98 -9.94 -13.89
C ALA A 75 -1.20 -8.87 -13.11
N ILE A 76 -0.99 -7.71 -13.73
CA ILE A 76 -0.53 -6.50 -13.03
C ILE A 76 -1.73 -5.59 -12.83
N ILE A 77 -2.14 -5.43 -11.58
CA ILE A 77 -3.22 -4.50 -11.21
C ILE A 77 -2.60 -3.22 -10.66
N SER A 78 -2.88 -2.10 -11.31
CA SER A 78 -2.38 -0.80 -10.87
C SER A 78 -3.43 -0.02 -10.08
N THR A 79 -3.06 0.41 -8.88
CA THR A 79 -3.81 1.38 -8.08
C THR A 79 -3.09 2.74 -8.02
N GLY A 80 -2.07 2.93 -8.87
CA GLY A 80 -1.03 3.95 -8.76
C GLY A 80 0.30 3.36 -8.32
N GLY A 81 1.10 4.16 -7.61
CA GLY A 81 2.42 3.75 -7.12
C GLY A 81 3.56 4.00 -8.11
N THR A 82 4.77 4.03 -7.57
CA THR A 82 5.98 4.54 -8.24
C THR A 82 6.75 3.48 -9.02
N ILE A 83 6.33 2.21 -9.03
CA ILE A 83 7.02 1.13 -9.76
C ILE A 83 7.18 1.48 -11.25
N ALA A 84 6.11 2.04 -11.81
CA ALA A 84 5.96 2.35 -13.21
C ALA A 84 5.86 3.87 -13.34
N SER A 85 6.97 4.59 -13.14
CA SER A 85 7.02 6.05 -13.36
C SER A 85 8.27 6.42 -14.15
N ARG A 86 8.12 7.29 -15.15
CA ARG A 86 9.20 7.76 -16.03
C ARG A 86 9.32 9.27 -15.95
N VAL A 87 10.55 9.78 -15.93
CA VAL A 87 10.78 11.21 -16.18
C VAL A 87 10.77 11.48 -17.69
N ASP A 88 9.91 12.40 -18.11
CA ASP A 88 10.05 13.09 -19.37
C ASP A 88 11.20 14.10 -19.23
N TYR A 89 12.39 13.75 -19.72
CA TYR A 89 13.55 14.63 -19.64
C TYR A 89 13.40 15.93 -20.44
N ARG A 90 12.41 16.08 -21.32
CA ARG A 90 12.14 17.35 -21.99
C ARG A 90 11.45 18.33 -21.05
N THR A 91 10.50 17.85 -20.25
CA THR A 91 9.70 18.69 -19.33
C THR A 91 10.16 18.63 -17.88
N GLY A 92 10.94 17.61 -17.50
CA GLY A 92 11.24 17.27 -16.12
C GLY A 92 10.05 16.65 -15.36
N ALA A 93 8.92 16.41 -16.02
CA ALA A 93 7.73 15.85 -15.40
C ALA A 93 7.89 14.33 -15.17
N VAL A 94 7.38 13.84 -14.04
CA VAL A 94 7.25 12.40 -13.77
C VAL A 94 5.88 11.95 -14.30
N MET A 95 5.88 11.08 -15.30
CA MET A 95 4.69 10.45 -15.85
C MET A 95 4.55 9.04 -15.28
N SER A 96 3.35 8.69 -14.79
CA SER A 96 3.04 7.32 -14.44
C SER A 96 2.87 6.47 -15.70
N GLN A 97 3.45 5.30 -15.72
CA GLN A 97 3.31 4.24 -16.71
C GLN A 97 2.23 3.28 -16.21
N PHE A 98 1.23 3.00 -17.04
CA PHE A 98 0.04 2.26 -16.59
C PHE A 98 -0.14 0.91 -17.27
N SER A 99 0.46 0.71 -18.45
CA SER A 99 0.31 -0.54 -19.20
C SER A 99 1.41 -1.55 -18.85
N ALA A 100 1.09 -2.85 -18.94
CA ALA A 100 2.08 -3.91 -18.78
C ALA A 100 3.22 -3.75 -19.78
N SER A 101 2.90 -3.28 -21.00
CA SER A 101 3.91 -3.00 -22.03
C SER A 101 4.88 -1.89 -21.62
N ASP A 102 4.44 -0.86 -20.91
CA ASP A 102 5.34 0.20 -20.44
C ASP A 102 6.27 -0.27 -19.32
N ILE A 103 5.73 -1.09 -18.41
CA ILE A 103 6.50 -1.72 -17.32
C ILE A 103 7.56 -2.66 -17.91
N LEU A 104 7.19 -3.50 -18.88
CA LEU A 104 8.13 -4.40 -19.56
C LEU A 104 9.22 -3.65 -20.34
N ARG A 105 8.91 -2.49 -20.93
CA ARG A 105 9.95 -1.65 -21.56
C ARG A 105 10.91 -1.04 -20.55
N ALA A 106 10.41 -0.72 -19.35
CA ALA A 106 11.22 -0.16 -18.27
C ALA A 106 12.06 -1.24 -17.57
N ILE A 107 11.55 -2.47 -17.46
CA ILE A 107 12.18 -3.61 -16.79
C ILE A 107 12.05 -4.83 -17.71
N PRO A 108 12.88 -4.95 -18.77
CA PRO A 108 12.79 -6.04 -19.75
C PRO A 108 12.93 -7.44 -19.15
N GLU A 109 13.69 -7.59 -18.06
CA GLU A 109 13.95 -8.85 -17.37
C GLU A 109 12.66 -9.50 -16.81
N LEU A 110 11.58 -8.73 -16.64
CA LEU A 110 10.27 -9.28 -16.29
C LEU A 110 9.76 -10.27 -17.35
N GLY A 111 10.09 -10.02 -18.62
CA GLY A 111 9.69 -10.86 -19.76
C GLY A 111 10.33 -12.25 -19.78
N ASP A 112 11.38 -12.48 -18.96
CA ASP A 112 12.00 -13.79 -18.78
C ASP A 112 11.28 -14.63 -17.70
N ILE A 113 10.43 -13.99 -16.87
CA ILE A 113 9.77 -14.63 -15.71
C ILE A 113 8.34 -15.04 -16.06
N ALA A 114 7.59 -14.15 -16.69
CA ALA A 114 6.16 -14.33 -16.95
C ALA A 114 5.71 -13.53 -18.18
N ARG A 115 4.49 -13.80 -18.63
CA ARG A 115 3.74 -12.89 -19.49
C ARG A 115 2.71 -12.14 -18.65
N TYR A 116 2.48 -10.88 -18.95
CA TYR A 116 1.70 -9.95 -18.14
C TYR A 116 0.54 -9.38 -18.93
N ARG A 117 -0.61 -9.29 -18.28
CA ARG A 117 -1.71 -8.42 -18.69
C ARG A 117 -1.93 -7.36 -17.63
N ASP A 118 -2.26 -6.14 -18.05
CA ASP A 118 -2.54 -5.05 -17.13
C ASP A 118 -4.04 -4.82 -16.93
N ARG A 119 -4.37 -4.39 -15.71
CA ARG A 119 -5.69 -3.85 -15.35
C ARG A 119 -5.48 -2.64 -14.47
N GLN A 120 -5.94 -1.48 -14.91
CA GLN A 120 -5.92 -0.28 -14.10
C GLN A 120 -7.22 -0.15 -13.30
N ILE A 121 -7.10 -0.01 -11.99
CA ILE A 121 -8.25 0.25 -11.08
C ILE A 121 -8.28 1.71 -10.66
N ALA A 122 -7.12 2.26 -10.31
CA ALA A 122 -6.99 3.64 -9.91
C ALA A 122 -5.61 4.19 -10.26
N SER A 123 -5.48 5.52 -10.25
CA SER A 123 -4.20 6.21 -10.30
C SER A 123 -4.19 7.27 -9.21
N ILE A 124 -4.03 6.83 -7.96
CA ILE A 124 -4.05 7.70 -6.79
C ILE A 124 -2.76 7.59 -5.98
N LEU A 125 -2.46 8.64 -5.21
CA LEU A 125 -1.46 8.56 -4.17
C LEU A 125 -2.02 7.74 -3.00
N SER A 126 -1.18 6.93 -2.35
CA SER A 126 -1.61 5.95 -1.34
C SER A 126 -2.32 6.58 -0.14
N GLU A 127 -1.95 7.80 0.24
CA GLU A 127 -2.57 8.57 1.31
C GLU A 127 -4.04 8.93 1.04
N ASN A 128 -4.49 8.87 -0.22
CA ASN A 128 -5.88 9.08 -0.62
C ASN A 128 -6.66 7.77 -0.80
N MET A 129 -6.08 6.61 -0.45
CA MET A 129 -6.74 5.31 -0.56
C MET A 129 -7.93 5.22 0.41
N GLN A 130 -9.01 4.58 0.00
CA GLN A 130 -10.26 4.47 0.77
C GLN A 130 -10.83 3.04 0.71
N PRO A 131 -11.67 2.62 1.68
CA PRO A 131 -12.24 1.27 1.72
C PRO A 131 -12.98 0.86 0.44
N ALA A 132 -13.70 1.78 -0.20
CA ALA A 132 -14.37 1.52 -1.48
C ALA A 132 -13.40 1.01 -2.56
N LEU A 133 -12.20 1.60 -2.66
CA LEU A 133 -11.16 1.16 -3.61
C LEU A 133 -10.56 -0.19 -3.22
N TRP A 134 -10.51 -0.55 -1.93
CA TRP A 134 -10.10 -1.89 -1.51
C TRP A 134 -11.07 -2.95 -2.02
N ARG A 135 -12.38 -2.67 -1.99
CA ARG A 135 -13.41 -3.58 -2.51
C ARG A 135 -13.29 -3.75 -4.01
N GLU A 136 -13.11 -2.66 -4.75
CA GLU A 136 -12.86 -2.70 -6.20
C GLU A 136 -11.59 -3.50 -6.53
N LEU A 137 -10.52 -3.28 -5.78
CA LEU A 137 -9.27 -4.02 -5.92
C LEU A 137 -9.46 -5.52 -5.63
N ALA A 138 -10.14 -5.89 -4.55
CA ALA A 138 -10.38 -7.29 -4.20
C ALA A 138 -11.21 -8.01 -5.27
N ARG A 139 -12.25 -7.35 -5.81
CA ARG A 139 -13.03 -7.86 -6.95
C ARG A 139 -12.17 -8.04 -8.18
N ALA A 140 -11.34 -7.05 -8.51
CA ALA A 140 -10.46 -7.13 -9.67
C ALA A 140 -9.48 -8.30 -9.53
N VAL A 141 -8.80 -8.44 -8.38
CA VAL A 141 -7.91 -9.57 -8.09
C VAL A 141 -8.68 -10.90 -8.23
N TYR A 142 -9.89 -11.00 -7.67
CA TYR A 142 -10.72 -12.19 -7.78
C TYR A 142 -11.05 -12.56 -9.23
N ASP A 143 -11.45 -11.58 -10.05
CA ASP A 143 -11.73 -11.78 -11.48
C ASP A 143 -10.49 -12.32 -12.23
N GLU A 144 -9.30 -11.77 -11.95
CA GLU A 144 -8.05 -12.22 -12.59
C GLU A 144 -7.76 -13.69 -12.22
N ILE A 145 -7.90 -14.04 -10.94
CA ILE A 145 -7.73 -15.42 -10.45
C ILE A 145 -8.74 -16.36 -11.14
N ARG A 146 -10.01 -15.92 -11.24
CA ARG A 146 -11.07 -16.68 -11.92
C ARG A 146 -10.81 -16.90 -13.41
N ALA A 147 -10.07 -15.98 -14.03
CA ALA A 147 -9.64 -16.07 -15.42
C ALA A 147 -8.38 -16.95 -15.62
N GLY A 148 -7.84 -17.54 -14.56
CA GLY A 148 -6.79 -18.56 -14.64
C GLY A 148 -5.36 -18.02 -14.65
N VAL A 149 -5.13 -16.80 -14.16
CA VAL A 149 -3.75 -16.29 -14.00
C VAL A 149 -2.99 -17.10 -12.95
N ALA A 150 -1.69 -17.27 -13.14
CA ALA A 150 -0.81 -17.98 -12.21
C ALA A 150 -0.54 -17.18 -10.92
N GLY A 151 -0.81 -15.87 -10.92
CA GLY A 151 -0.65 -14.97 -9.78
C GLY A 151 -0.98 -13.53 -10.17
N VAL A 152 -1.10 -12.67 -9.16
CA VAL A 152 -1.44 -11.25 -9.33
C VAL A 152 -0.38 -10.39 -8.65
N ILE A 153 0.09 -9.36 -9.34
CA ILE A 153 0.95 -8.31 -8.80
C ILE A 153 0.12 -7.03 -8.70
N VAL A 154 0.05 -6.44 -7.50
CA VAL A 154 -0.63 -5.17 -7.26
C VAL A 154 0.42 -4.08 -7.06
N THR A 155 0.53 -3.15 -8.00
CA THR A 155 1.39 -1.98 -7.83
C THR A 155 0.67 -0.94 -6.99
N HIS A 156 1.28 -0.55 -5.86
CA HIS A 156 0.64 0.29 -4.86
C HIS A 156 1.60 1.34 -4.31
N GLY A 157 1.07 2.50 -3.90
CA GLY A 157 1.84 3.51 -3.17
C GLY A 157 2.23 3.02 -1.77
N THR A 158 3.39 3.40 -1.27
CA THR A 158 3.96 2.73 -0.09
C THR A 158 3.32 3.10 1.24
N ASP A 159 2.64 4.24 1.36
CA ASP A 159 2.20 4.75 2.66
C ASP A 159 1.06 3.93 3.29
N THR A 160 0.13 3.46 2.46
CA THR A 160 -1.04 2.70 2.92
C THR A 160 -1.08 1.27 2.40
N MET A 161 0.01 0.79 1.76
CA MET A 161 0.09 -0.56 1.19
C MET A 161 -0.23 -1.66 2.20
N ALA A 162 0.22 -1.51 3.46
CA ALA A 162 -0.07 -2.48 4.52
C ALA A 162 -1.58 -2.59 4.81
N TYR A 163 -2.32 -1.47 4.80
CA TYR A 163 -3.77 -1.47 4.99
C TYR A 163 -4.46 -2.17 3.82
N SER A 164 -4.14 -1.79 2.58
CA SER A 164 -4.74 -2.37 1.38
C SER A 164 -4.46 -3.87 1.25
N ALA A 165 -3.23 -4.29 1.55
CA ALA A 165 -2.86 -5.70 1.53
C ALA A 165 -3.63 -6.50 2.59
N ALA A 166 -3.74 -5.99 3.81
CA ALA A 166 -4.56 -6.60 4.86
C ALA A 166 -6.04 -6.69 4.45
N ALA A 167 -6.59 -5.61 3.85
CA ALA A 167 -7.98 -5.56 3.42
C ALA A 167 -8.28 -6.63 2.36
N VAL A 168 -7.45 -6.72 1.33
CA VAL A 168 -7.58 -7.78 0.32
C VAL A 168 -7.40 -9.15 0.95
N ARG A 169 -6.47 -9.35 1.90
CA ARG A 169 -6.28 -10.65 2.57
C ARG A 169 -7.51 -11.09 3.39
N PHE A 170 -8.20 -10.18 4.05
CA PHE A 170 -9.44 -10.52 4.77
C PHE A 170 -10.57 -10.84 3.78
N MET A 171 -10.74 -10.01 2.74
CA MET A 171 -11.80 -10.18 1.75
C MET A 171 -11.61 -11.40 0.84
N LEU A 172 -10.37 -11.82 0.57
CA LEU A 172 -10.03 -12.82 -0.45
C LEU A 172 -9.31 -14.03 0.13
N LYS A 173 -9.86 -15.22 -0.11
CA LYS A 173 -9.08 -16.47 -0.14
C LYS A 173 -8.56 -16.70 -1.54
N THR A 174 -7.31 -17.13 -1.67
CA THR A 174 -6.65 -17.24 -2.99
C THR A 174 -5.84 -18.53 -3.11
N PRO A 175 -6.00 -19.31 -4.19
CA PRO A 175 -5.14 -20.45 -4.49
C PRO A 175 -3.77 -20.03 -5.03
N VAL A 176 -3.62 -18.78 -5.47
CA VAL A 176 -2.42 -18.27 -6.16
C VAL A 176 -1.84 -17.06 -5.41
N PRO A 177 -0.57 -16.69 -5.64
CA PRO A 177 0.00 -15.52 -5.01
C PRO A 177 -0.73 -14.24 -5.41
N VAL A 178 -0.96 -13.37 -4.43
CA VAL A 178 -1.36 -11.97 -4.65
C VAL A 178 -0.31 -11.08 -3.97
N VAL A 179 0.56 -10.47 -4.77
CA VAL A 179 1.73 -9.76 -4.28
C VAL A 179 1.55 -8.25 -4.43
N PHE A 180 1.50 -7.54 -3.31
CA PHE A 180 1.58 -6.09 -3.26
C PHE A 180 3.03 -5.63 -3.33
N VAL A 181 3.29 -4.63 -4.16
CA VAL A 181 4.63 -4.11 -4.41
C VAL A 181 4.61 -2.59 -4.67
N GLY A 182 5.67 -1.90 -4.28
CA GLY A 182 5.88 -0.48 -4.58
C GLY A 182 7.37 -0.15 -4.64
N SER A 183 7.72 1.14 -4.64
CA SER A 183 9.12 1.57 -4.51
C SER A 183 9.24 2.75 -3.53
N GLN A 184 10.29 2.76 -2.73
CA GLN A 184 10.61 3.85 -1.80
C GLN A 184 11.39 4.98 -2.48
N ARG A 185 12.05 4.67 -3.60
CA ARG A 185 12.72 5.62 -4.47
C ARG A 185 11.94 5.71 -5.77
N SER A 186 11.72 6.93 -6.22
CA SER A 186 11.03 7.20 -7.47
C SER A 186 11.71 6.48 -8.65
N ALA A 187 10.93 5.85 -9.53
CA ALA A 187 11.41 4.99 -10.62
C ALA A 187 12.27 5.71 -11.66
N ASP A 188 12.23 7.03 -11.71
CA ASP A 188 13.08 7.83 -12.58
C ASP A 188 14.54 7.92 -12.13
N ARG A 189 14.84 7.49 -10.90
CA ARG A 189 16.20 7.52 -10.35
C ARG A 189 16.92 6.22 -10.68
N PRO A 190 18.19 6.26 -11.14
CA PRO A 190 18.99 5.05 -11.35
C PRO A 190 19.19 4.21 -10.08
N SER A 191 19.05 4.81 -8.90
CA SER A 191 19.08 4.13 -7.60
C SER A 191 17.68 3.72 -7.11
N SER A 192 16.70 3.62 -8.01
CA SER A 192 15.36 3.16 -7.64
C SER A 192 15.40 1.69 -7.22
N ASP A 193 14.57 1.36 -6.23
CA ASP A 193 14.27 -0.01 -5.83
C ASP A 193 13.16 -0.65 -6.66
N ASN A 194 12.58 0.07 -7.65
CA ASN A 194 11.45 -0.40 -8.44
C ASN A 194 11.74 -1.69 -9.23
N ALA A 195 12.90 -1.77 -9.90
CA ALA A 195 13.24 -2.88 -10.77
C ALA A 195 13.38 -4.17 -9.97
N MET A 196 14.19 -4.15 -8.92
CA MET A 196 14.37 -5.31 -8.04
C MET A 196 13.06 -5.68 -7.33
N ASN A 197 12.30 -4.73 -6.80
CA ASN A 197 11.01 -5.03 -6.16
C ASN A 197 10.03 -5.70 -7.15
N ALA A 198 9.97 -5.21 -8.40
CA ALA A 198 9.10 -5.80 -9.43
C ALA A 198 9.55 -7.21 -9.83
N LEU A 199 10.85 -7.43 -10.07
CA LEU A 199 11.40 -8.74 -10.42
C LEU A 199 11.20 -9.76 -9.30
N CYS A 200 11.49 -9.39 -8.06
CA CYS A 200 11.26 -10.25 -6.90
C CYS A 200 9.76 -10.53 -6.70
N SER A 201 8.89 -9.56 -6.98
CA SER A 201 7.44 -9.76 -6.91
C SER A 201 6.93 -10.71 -7.99
N ALA A 202 7.47 -10.63 -9.21
CA ALA A 202 7.14 -11.57 -10.28
C ALA A 202 7.62 -12.99 -9.97
N ALA A 203 8.83 -13.14 -9.40
CA ALA A 203 9.33 -14.44 -8.94
C ALA A 203 8.44 -15.02 -7.81
N ALA A 204 8.07 -14.20 -6.82
CA ALA A 204 7.13 -14.62 -5.77
C ALA A 204 5.74 -14.96 -6.34
N ALA A 205 5.27 -14.21 -7.35
CA ALA A 205 3.96 -14.40 -7.97
C ALA A 205 3.86 -15.63 -8.89
N THR A 206 4.99 -16.11 -9.41
CA THR A 206 5.08 -17.39 -10.13
C THR A 206 5.36 -18.58 -9.21
N GLY A 207 5.85 -18.33 -8.00
CA GLY A 207 6.23 -19.36 -7.02
C GLY A 207 5.07 -20.08 -6.33
N ASP A 208 5.38 -20.69 -5.19
CA ASP A 208 4.50 -21.61 -4.44
C ASP A 208 3.67 -20.93 -3.33
N LEU A 209 3.55 -19.61 -3.33
CA LEU A 209 2.74 -18.88 -2.36
C LEU A 209 1.23 -19.01 -2.68
N GLY A 210 0.40 -19.21 -1.67
CA GLY A 210 -1.07 -19.28 -1.77
C GLY A 210 -1.77 -18.27 -0.87
N GLU A 211 -1.18 -17.09 -0.68
CA GLU A 211 -1.79 -16.01 0.09
C GLU A 211 -1.45 -14.62 -0.43
N VAL A 212 -2.12 -13.61 0.13
CA VAL A 212 -1.80 -12.20 -0.12
C VAL A 212 -0.56 -11.81 0.71
N ALA A 213 0.43 -11.21 0.04
CA ALA A 213 1.68 -10.80 0.67
C ALA A 213 2.13 -9.42 0.17
N VAL A 214 3.03 -8.79 0.91
CA VAL A 214 3.79 -7.62 0.47
C VAL A 214 5.22 -8.06 0.19
N VAL A 215 5.76 -7.71 -0.97
CA VAL A 215 7.15 -8.00 -1.35
C VAL A 215 7.91 -6.69 -1.54
N MET A 216 8.90 -6.46 -0.69
CA MET A 216 9.74 -5.26 -0.68
C MET A 216 11.17 -5.65 -0.30
N HIS A 217 12.15 -4.77 -0.49
CA HIS A 217 13.52 -4.99 -0.03
C HIS A 217 13.59 -5.47 1.43
N ALA A 218 14.40 -6.50 1.69
CA ALA A 218 14.64 -6.97 3.06
C ALA A 218 15.74 -6.18 3.77
N THR A 219 16.64 -5.57 3.01
CA THR A 219 17.79 -4.80 3.51
C THR A 219 17.92 -3.48 2.74
N THR A 220 18.88 -2.64 3.11
CA THR A 220 19.20 -1.43 2.34
C THR A 220 19.93 -1.71 1.02
N ASN A 221 20.36 -2.96 0.79
CA ASN A 221 21.12 -3.37 -0.39
C ASN A 221 20.22 -4.00 -1.45
N ASP A 222 20.73 -4.04 -2.68
CA ASP A 222 20.10 -4.78 -3.79
C ASP A 222 20.49 -6.27 -3.73
N ASP A 223 20.17 -6.96 -2.62
CA ASP A 223 20.56 -8.35 -2.35
C ASP A 223 19.39 -9.33 -2.24
N ARG A 224 18.28 -8.94 -1.61
CA ARG A 224 17.06 -9.75 -1.53
C ARG A 224 15.83 -8.93 -1.14
N CYS A 225 14.66 -9.43 -1.53
CA CYS A 225 13.37 -8.95 -1.04
C CYS A 225 12.80 -9.91 0.03
N ALA A 226 12.08 -9.36 0.99
CA ALA A 226 11.32 -10.13 1.98
C ALA A 226 9.87 -10.28 1.51
N ILE A 227 9.31 -11.46 1.74
CA ILE A 227 7.89 -11.77 1.51
C ILE A 227 7.18 -11.65 2.85
N HIS A 228 6.37 -10.62 3.03
CA HIS A 228 5.68 -10.36 4.29
C HIS A 228 4.22 -10.80 4.19
N ARG A 229 3.72 -11.49 5.23
CA ARG A 229 2.27 -11.74 5.36
C ARG A 229 1.53 -10.42 5.44
N ALA A 230 0.50 -10.25 4.60
CA ALA A 230 -0.21 -8.99 4.44
C ALA A 230 -0.83 -8.43 5.73
N THR A 231 -1.28 -9.30 6.64
CA THR A 231 -1.88 -8.92 7.93
C THR A 231 -0.87 -8.64 9.04
N ARG A 232 0.43 -8.83 8.77
CA ARG A 232 1.53 -8.73 9.74
C ARG A 232 2.65 -7.80 9.30
N VAL A 233 2.43 -7.04 8.22
CA VAL A 233 3.42 -6.11 7.67
C VAL A 233 3.11 -4.68 8.09
N ARG A 234 4.13 -3.90 8.39
CA ARG A 234 4.02 -2.46 8.65
C ARG A 234 5.16 -1.70 8.00
N LYS A 235 4.88 -0.49 7.48
CA LYS A 235 5.90 0.47 7.07
C LYS A 235 6.49 1.13 8.32
N MET A 236 7.66 0.65 8.74
CA MET A 236 8.37 1.07 9.96
C MET A 236 9.39 2.19 9.72
N HIS A 237 9.65 2.56 8.47
CA HIS A 237 10.49 3.70 8.13
C HIS A 237 9.84 4.57 7.06
N THR A 238 10.07 5.87 7.16
CA THR A 238 9.49 6.87 6.23
C THR A 238 10.15 6.88 4.85
N SER A 239 11.25 6.15 4.63
CA SER A 239 12.08 6.35 3.42
C SER A 239 13.14 5.27 3.13
N ARG A 240 13.53 4.40 4.06
CA ARG A 240 14.50 3.33 3.73
C ARG A 240 13.87 2.30 2.79
N ARG A 241 14.69 1.60 2.01
CA ARG A 241 14.22 0.54 1.11
C ARG A 241 13.61 -0.63 1.91
N ASP A 242 14.25 -1.00 3.01
CA ASP A 242 13.77 -1.98 4.01
C ASP A 242 12.74 -1.41 5.00
N ALA A 243 11.91 -0.45 4.55
CA ALA A 243 10.91 0.18 5.40
C ALA A 243 9.82 -0.80 5.87
N PHE A 244 9.51 -1.83 5.09
CA PHE A 244 8.46 -2.80 5.44
C PHE A 244 9.03 -3.91 6.31
N GLN A 245 8.39 -4.16 7.45
CA GLN A 245 8.83 -5.13 8.44
C GLN A 245 7.67 -6.05 8.82
N SER A 246 7.97 -7.33 9.03
CA SER A 246 7.02 -8.28 9.63
C SER A 246 7.02 -8.12 11.15
N MET A 247 5.83 -7.98 11.72
CA MET A 247 5.63 -7.67 13.13
C MET A 247 5.08 -8.89 13.87
N GLY A 248 5.75 -9.30 14.95
CA GLY A 248 5.36 -10.49 15.74
C GLY A 248 5.66 -11.83 15.06
N MET A 249 6.28 -11.82 13.88
CA MET A 249 6.72 -13.00 13.13
C MET A 249 7.90 -12.69 12.23
N ALA A 250 8.64 -13.72 11.81
CA ALA A 250 9.58 -13.59 10.69
C ALA A 250 8.82 -13.41 9.37
N PRO A 251 9.44 -12.85 8.32
CA PRO A 251 8.88 -12.89 6.97
C PRO A 251 8.51 -14.32 6.55
N LEU A 252 7.51 -14.44 5.68
CA LEU A 252 7.08 -15.71 5.08
C LEU A 252 8.17 -16.32 4.21
N GLY A 253 9.13 -15.51 3.76
CA GLY A 253 10.17 -15.96 2.87
C GLY A 253 11.02 -14.83 2.36
N TYR A 254 11.91 -15.18 1.44
CA TYR A 254 12.79 -14.24 0.76
C TYR A 254 12.86 -14.59 -0.73
N VAL A 255 13.14 -13.56 -1.54
CA VAL A 255 13.54 -13.70 -2.93
C VAL A 255 14.94 -13.13 -3.06
N ASP A 256 15.91 -13.98 -3.37
CA ASP A 256 17.30 -13.56 -3.55
C ASP A 256 17.49 -12.86 -4.90
N TYR A 257 18.32 -11.81 -4.95
CA TYR A 257 18.63 -11.07 -6.16
C TYR A 257 20.14 -11.15 -6.44
N PRO A 258 20.58 -11.33 -7.71
CA PRO A 258 19.78 -11.36 -8.94
C PRO A 258 19.26 -12.75 -9.35
N SER A 259 19.43 -13.80 -8.53
CA SER A 259 19.06 -15.17 -8.90
C SER A 259 17.55 -15.42 -8.99
N LEU A 260 16.74 -14.56 -8.35
CA LEU A 260 15.29 -14.66 -8.20
C LEU A 260 14.83 -15.97 -7.55
N SER A 261 15.71 -16.59 -6.75
CA SER A 261 15.40 -17.81 -6.00
C SER A 261 14.43 -17.48 -4.86
N VAL A 262 13.29 -18.16 -4.85
CA VAL A 262 12.24 -17.98 -3.83
C VAL A 262 12.37 -19.05 -2.75
N THR A 263 12.52 -18.63 -1.50
CA THR A 263 12.46 -19.51 -0.33
C THR A 263 11.28 -19.11 0.54
N LEU A 264 10.39 -20.07 0.83
CA LEU A 264 9.24 -19.89 1.72
C LEU A 264 9.42 -20.69 3.02
N SER A 265 9.04 -20.10 4.14
CA SER A 265 8.98 -20.75 5.45
C SER A 265 7.79 -21.71 5.54
N ASP A 266 7.77 -22.51 6.60
CA ASP A 266 6.67 -23.44 6.88
C ASP A 266 5.37 -22.73 7.28
N GLU A 267 5.45 -21.43 7.62
CA GLU A 267 4.27 -20.65 7.96
C GLU A 267 3.52 -20.14 6.74
N ALA A 268 4.14 -20.13 5.55
CA ALA A 268 3.52 -19.66 4.33
C ALA A 268 2.40 -20.60 3.88
N VAL A 269 1.24 -20.03 3.53
CA VAL A 269 0.18 -20.79 2.85
C VAL A 269 0.68 -21.17 1.46
N ARG A 270 0.56 -22.44 1.09
CA ARG A 270 1.04 -22.96 -0.19
C ARG A 270 0.00 -22.81 -1.29
N ARG A 271 0.47 -22.67 -2.52
CA ARG A 271 -0.38 -22.59 -3.73
C ARG A 271 -1.38 -23.74 -3.75
N GLY A 272 -2.64 -23.44 -4.07
CA GLY A 272 -3.73 -24.42 -4.16
C GLY A 272 -4.26 -24.93 -2.82
N ALA A 273 -3.81 -24.39 -1.68
CA ALA A 273 -4.34 -24.79 -0.36
C ALA A 273 -5.77 -24.29 -0.09
N GLU A 274 -6.20 -23.22 -0.76
CA GLU A 274 -7.53 -22.63 -0.61
C GLU A 274 -8.21 -22.49 -1.97
N GLU A 275 -9.53 -22.69 -2.02
CA GLU A 275 -10.34 -22.31 -3.18
C GLU A 275 -10.59 -20.79 -3.19
N PRO A 276 -10.70 -20.16 -4.37
CA PRO A 276 -10.89 -18.72 -4.45
C PRO A 276 -12.29 -18.33 -3.95
N GLU A 277 -12.33 -17.47 -2.93
CA GLU A 277 -13.56 -16.99 -2.29
C GLU A 277 -13.44 -15.49 -1.99
N LEU A 278 -14.52 -14.74 -2.21
CA LEU A 278 -14.57 -13.29 -2.02
C LEU A 278 -15.72 -12.89 -1.09
N HIS A 279 -15.39 -12.17 -0.01
CA HIS A 279 -16.32 -11.53 0.92
C HIS A 279 -15.90 -10.07 1.10
N ASP A 280 -16.42 -9.17 0.27
CA ASP A 280 -15.92 -7.81 0.12
C ASP A 280 -16.77 -6.74 0.81
N ALA A 281 -17.70 -7.11 1.68
CA ALA A 281 -18.45 -6.15 2.48
C ALA A 281 -17.54 -5.55 3.57
N LEU A 282 -17.66 -4.24 3.79
CA LEU A 282 -16.93 -3.48 4.82
C LEU A 282 -17.91 -2.50 5.48
N GLU A 283 -17.88 -2.40 6.81
CA GLU A 283 -18.52 -1.33 7.57
C GLU A 283 -17.53 -0.17 7.75
N GLU A 284 -17.74 0.92 7.01
CA GLU A 284 -16.81 2.05 6.95
C GLU A 284 -16.89 2.98 8.17
N ARG A 285 -17.94 2.89 9.00
CA ARG A 285 -18.08 3.65 10.26
C ARG A 285 -17.23 3.04 11.38
N CYS A 286 -15.97 2.76 11.07
CA CYS A 286 -14.98 2.28 12.02
C CYS A 286 -13.84 3.30 12.14
N ALA A 287 -13.30 3.43 13.34
CA ALA A 287 -12.20 4.36 13.60
C ALA A 287 -11.04 3.71 14.34
N LEU A 288 -9.87 4.36 14.24
CA LEU A 288 -8.67 4.02 14.99
C LEU A 288 -8.23 5.27 15.77
N ILE A 289 -8.08 5.13 17.09
CA ILE A 289 -7.60 6.20 17.97
C ILE A 289 -6.32 5.79 18.67
N HIS A 290 -5.32 6.66 18.63
CA HIS A 290 -4.07 6.50 19.37
C HIS A 290 -4.14 7.23 20.70
N PHE A 291 -4.15 6.47 21.80
CA PHE A 291 -4.24 7.05 23.14
C PHE A 291 -2.93 7.78 23.53
N TYR A 292 -3.00 8.77 24.42
CA TYR A 292 -1.80 9.35 25.04
C TYR A 292 -2.08 9.84 26.47
N PRO A 293 -1.04 10.00 27.31
CA PRO A 293 -1.21 10.50 28.67
C PRO A 293 -1.85 11.89 28.70
N GLY A 294 -2.97 12.02 29.41
CA GLY A 294 -3.72 13.28 29.53
C GLY A 294 -4.74 13.52 28.42
N MET A 295 -4.99 12.55 27.52
CA MET A 295 -6.07 12.64 26.54
C MET A 295 -7.43 12.66 27.27
N PRO A 296 -8.27 13.71 27.10
CA PRO A 296 -9.53 13.81 27.82
C PRO A 296 -10.58 12.83 27.26
N PRO A 297 -11.46 12.26 28.09
CA PRO A 297 -12.51 11.33 27.63
C PRO A 297 -13.43 11.91 26.55
N ALA A 298 -13.66 13.22 26.55
CA ALA A 298 -14.51 13.92 25.57
C ALA A 298 -14.03 13.78 24.11
N VAL A 299 -12.78 13.34 23.86
CA VAL A 299 -12.35 13.00 22.49
C VAL A 299 -13.17 11.82 21.93
N LEU A 300 -13.65 10.92 22.80
CA LEU A 300 -14.50 9.79 22.40
C LEU A 300 -15.85 10.24 21.82
N ASP A 301 -16.32 11.45 22.16
CA ASP A 301 -17.57 12.00 21.64
C ASP A 301 -17.52 12.16 20.10
N ALA A 302 -16.33 12.37 19.52
CA ALA A 302 -16.14 12.42 18.07
C ALA A 302 -16.38 11.07 17.35
N PHE A 303 -16.48 9.98 18.12
CA PHE A 303 -16.69 8.62 17.62
C PHE A 303 -18.07 8.06 18.01
N GLU A 304 -18.94 8.88 18.59
CA GLU A 304 -20.35 8.51 18.79
C GLU A 304 -20.99 8.11 17.45
N GLY A 305 -21.71 6.98 17.45
CA GLY A 305 -22.34 6.43 16.24
C GLY A 305 -21.40 5.67 15.30
N CYS A 306 -20.11 5.52 15.63
CA CYS A 306 -19.25 4.53 14.98
C CYS A 306 -19.78 3.12 15.28
N ALA A 307 -19.77 2.24 14.28
CA ALA A 307 -20.07 0.83 14.48
C ALA A 307 -18.91 0.11 15.19
N GLY A 308 -17.68 0.60 15.00
CA GLY A 308 -16.48 0.02 15.61
C GLY A 308 -15.41 1.05 15.95
N LEU A 309 -14.68 0.80 17.04
CA LEU A 309 -13.55 1.62 17.47
C LEU A 309 -12.37 0.74 17.86
N VAL A 310 -11.24 0.90 17.15
CA VAL A 310 -9.95 0.34 17.55
C VAL A 310 -9.21 1.38 18.39
N ILE A 311 -8.78 0.99 19.58
CA ILE A 311 -7.93 1.81 20.44
C ILE A 311 -6.50 1.27 20.36
N SER A 312 -5.55 2.10 19.95
CA SER A 312 -4.13 1.84 20.15
C SER A 312 -3.75 2.34 21.55
N GLY A 313 -3.85 1.44 22.52
CA GLY A 313 -3.60 1.68 23.94
C GLY A 313 -2.14 1.49 24.35
N THR A 314 -1.81 1.87 25.58
CA THR A 314 -0.45 1.78 26.11
C THR A 314 -0.10 0.36 26.57
N GLY A 315 1.18 -0.04 26.45
CA GLY A 315 1.70 -1.27 27.06
C GLY A 315 0.90 -2.51 26.69
N LEU A 316 0.31 -3.16 27.70
CA LEU A 316 -0.52 -4.36 27.54
C LEU A 316 -1.96 -4.09 27.08
N GLY A 317 -2.34 -2.87 26.69
CA GLY A 317 -3.71 -2.55 26.24
C GLY A 317 -4.46 -1.58 27.16
N HIS A 318 -3.79 -0.56 27.71
CA HIS A 318 -4.42 0.32 28.69
C HIS A 318 -4.72 1.72 28.15
N VAL A 319 -5.79 2.31 28.67
CA VAL A 319 -6.11 3.74 28.63
C VAL A 319 -6.18 4.30 30.05
N ALA A 320 -6.37 5.61 30.19
CA ALA A 320 -6.65 6.21 31.49
C ALA A 320 -7.99 5.70 32.05
N THR A 321 -8.07 5.45 33.36
CA THR A 321 -9.30 5.00 34.05
C THR A 321 -10.50 5.92 33.78
N ALA A 322 -10.27 7.22 33.57
CA ALA A 322 -11.31 8.19 33.25
C ALA A 322 -12.03 7.92 31.91
N TRP A 323 -11.45 7.14 31.00
CA TRP A 323 -12.08 6.75 29.73
C TRP A 323 -13.08 5.61 29.88
N ILE A 324 -12.91 4.76 30.91
CA ILE A 324 -13.67 3.52 31.07
C ILE A 324 -15.19 3.76 31.10
N PRO A 325 -15.73 4.77 31.81
CA PRO A 325 -17.17 5.04 31.78
C PRO A 325 -17.68 5.34 30.36
N LYS A 326 -16.98 6.20 29.61
CA LYS A 326 -17.39 6.57 28.25
C LYS A 326 -17.25 5.41 27.26
N ILE A 327 -16.21 4.59 27.41
CA ILE A 327 -16.06 3.36 26.61
C ILE A 327 -17.22 2.40 26.88
N ARG A 328 -17.62 2.23 28.15
CA ARG A 328 -18.77 1.40 28.51
C ARG A 328 -20.04 1.91 27.86
N GLU A 329 -20.31 3.22 27.94
CA GLU A 329 -21.46 3.84 27.27
C GLU A 329 -21.46 3.54 25.76
N MET A 330 -20.32 3.70 25.07
CA MET A 330 -20.21 3.39 23.65
C MET A 330 -20.50 1.92 23.33
N VAL A 331 -20.03 0.99 24.17
CA VAL A 331 -20.31 -0.45 24.00
C VAL A 331 -21.78 -0.77 24.25
N GLU A 332 -22.38 -0.18 25.28
CA GLU A 332 -23.82 -0.30 25.58
C GLU A 332 -24.69 0.25 24.45
N ASP A 333 -24.22 1.29 23.75
CA ASP A 333 -24.84 1.87 22.55
C ASP A 333 -24.57 1.06 21.26
N GLY A 334 -23.86 -0.08 21.36
CA GLY A 334 -23.64 -1.02 20.25
C GLY A 334 -22.33 -0.84 19.48
N THR A 335 -21.42 0.01 19.94
CA THR A 335 -20.09 0.14 19.33
C THR A 335 -19.21 -1.05 19.70
N THR A 336 -18.64 -1.72 18.70
CA THR A 336 -17.63 -2.76 18.94
C THR A 336 -16.27 -2.12 19.23
N VAL A 337 -15.79 -2.20 20.47
CA VAL A 337 -14.51 -1.61 20.88
C VAL A 337 -13.41 -2.68 20.98
N VAL A 338 -12.31 -2.48 20.25
CA VAL A 338 -11.17 -3.42 20.19
C VAL A 338 -9.90 -2.74 20.71
N MET A 339 -9.23 -3.36 21.68
CA MET A 339 -7.97 -2.88 22.24
C MET A 339 -6.77 -3.47 21.50
N THR A 340 -5.88 -2.60 21.03
CA THR A 340 -4.56 -2.94 20.48
C THR A 340 -3.47 -2.16 21.24
N SER A 341 -2.20 -2.40 20.92
CA SER A 341 -1.09 -1.74 21.60
C SER A 341 -0.28 -0.84 20.66
N GLN A 342 0.14 0.31 21.20
CA GLN A 342 1.11 1.23 20.58
C GLN A 342 2.51 0.63 20.49
N CYS A 343 2.83 -0.40 21.28
CA CYS A 343 4.14 -1.02 21.31
C CYS A 343 4.46 -1.79 20.02
N LEU A 344 3.44 -2.11 19.21
CA LEU A 344 3.48 -2.87 17.96
C LEU A 344 3.94 -4.32 18.10
N HIS A 345 5.03 -4.55 18.82
CA HIS A 345 5.46 -5.86 19.27
C HIS A 345 4.82 -6.19 20.61
N GLY A 346 4.35 -7.42 20.74
CA GLY A 346 3.74 -7.94 21.96
C GLY A 346 2.27 -8.26 21.78
N ARG A 347 1.64 -8.66 22.89
CA ARG A 347 0.24 -9.07 22.97
C ARG A 347 -0.46 -8.22 24.03
N VAL A 348 -1.65 -7.74 23.72
CA VAL A 348 -2.58 -7.15 24.67
C VAL A 348 -2.99 -8.20 25.70
N CYS A 349 -2.96 -7.85 26.99
CA CYS A 349 -3.35 -8.74 28.06
C CYS A 349 -4.00 -7.92 29.18
N ASP A 350 -5.29 -7.68 29.04
CA ASP A 350 -6.07 -6.81 29.91
C ASP A 350 -6.42 -7.50 31.25
N ARG A 351 -5.84 -8.66 31.54
CA ARG A 351 -6.12 -9.45 32.75
C ARG A 351 -5.12 -9.22 33.88
N VAL A 352 -3.97 -8.60 33.57
CA VAL A 352 -2.86 -8.42 34.51
C VAL A 352 -3.14 -7.30 35.52
N TYR A 353 -3.65 -6.16 35.04
CA TYR A 353 -3.89 -4.97 35.86
C TYR A 353 -5.40 -4.69 36.03
N ASN A 354 -5.78 -4.04 37.13
CA ASN A 354 -7.18 -3.69 37.40
C ASN A 354 -7.82 -2.90 36.25
N THR A 355 -7.10 -1.91 35.71
CA THR A 355 -7.57 -1.10 34.58
C THR A 355 -7.95 -1.95 33.37
N GLY A 356 -7.17 -3.00 33.06
CA GLY A 356 -7.52 -3.92 31.98
C GLY A 356 -8.78 -4.72 32.31
N ARG A 357 -8.92 -5.22 33.55
CA ARG A 357 -10.10 -5.98 33.97
C ARG A 357 -11.37 -5.12 33.91
N ASP A 358 -11.24 -3.85 34.23
CA ASP A 358 -12.31 -2.87 34.14
C ASP A 358 -12.71 -2.59 32.67
N LEU A 359 -11.74 -2.57 31.75
CA LEU A 359 -11.98 -2.48 30.30
C LEU A 359 -12.70 -3.71 29.76
N LEU A 360 -12.26 -4.92 30.15
CA LEU A 360 -12.97 -6.17 29.80
C LEU A 360 -14.40 -6.17 30.35
N SER A 361 -14.58 -5.69 31.58
CA SER A 361 -15.90 -5.56 32.19
C SER A 361 -16.76 -4.48 31.53
N ALA A 362 -16.15 -3.52 30.82
CA ALA A 362 -16.83 -2.55 29.97
C ALA A 362 -17.13 -3.10 28.56
N GLY A 363 -16.79 -4.36 28.27
CA GLY A 363 -17.07 -5.02 27.00
C GLY A 363 -16.04 -4.75 25.90
N VAL A 364 -14.84 -4.26 26.25
CA VAL A 364 -13.73 -4.13 25.31
C VAL A 364 -13.21 -5.52 24.90
N ILE A 365 -12.99 -5.70 23.61
CA ILE A 365 -12.43 -6.92 23.03
C ILE A 365 -10.91 -6.82 22.96
N GLU A 366 -10.20 -7.83 23.46
CA GLU A 366 -8.75 -7.92 23.33
C GLU A 366 -8.38 -8.17 21.85
N GLY A 367 -7.60 -7.27 21.25
CA GLY A 367 -7.06 -7.41 19.89
C GLY A 367 -5.84 -8.33 19.81
N GLU A 368 -5.53 -9.07 20.88
CA GLU A 368 -4.44 -10.04 20.96
C GLU A 368 -3.08 -9.42 20.56
N ASP A 369 -2.40 -9.97 19.56
CA ASP A 369 -1.15 -9.45 19.01
C ASP A 369 -1.31 -8.85 17.60
N MET A 370 -2.53 -8.42 17.25
CA MET A 370 -2.80 -7.73 16.00
C MET A 370 -2.14 -6.35 15.98
N LEU A 371 -1.68 -5.95 14.80
CA LEU A 371 -1.31 -4.56 14.54
C LEU A 371 -2.57 -3.67 14.59
N PRO A 372 -2.49 -2.43 15.12
CA PRO A 372 -3.64 -1.51 15.15
C PRO A 372 -4.31 -1.31 13.79
N GLU A 373 -3.51 -1.21 12.72
CA GLU A 373 -3.98 -1.06 11.35
C GLU A 373 -4.70 -2.30 10.84
N ALA A 374 -4.14 -3.49 11.11
CA ALA A 374 -4.75 -4.76 10.72
C ALA A 374 -6.06 -4.98 11.51
N ALA A 375 -6.10 -4.60 12.79
CA ALA A 375 -7.30 -4.65 13.62
C ALA A 375 -8.41 -3.73 13.10
N LEU A 376 -8.06 -2.51 12.64
CA LEU A 376 -9.03 -1.59 12.03
C LEU A 376 -9.67 -2.22 10.78
N VAL A 377 -8.82 -2.73 9.89
CA VAL A 377 -9.28 -3.35 8.65
C VAL A 377 -10.10 -4.62 8.92
N LYS A 378 -9.65 -5.45 9.88
CA LYS A 378 -10.40 -6.64 10.32
C LYS A 378 -11.75 -6.25 10.90
N LEU A 379 -11.83 -5.20 11.72
CA LEU A 379 -13.06 -4.73 12.33
C LEU A 379 -14.07 -4.27 11.27
N MET A 380 -13.62 -3.48 10.30
CA MET A 380 -14.45 -3.08 9.14
C MET A 380 -15.00 -4.31 8.41
N TRP A 381 -14.16 -5.33 8.19
CA TRP A 381 -14.56 -6.55 7.49
C TRP A 381 -15.50 -7.43 8.31
N VAL A 382 -15.21 -7.65 9.59
CA VAL A 382 -16.05 -8.47 10.48
C VAL A 382 -17.44 -7.86 10.59
N LEU A 383 -17.55 -6.57 10.89
CA LEU A 383 -18.85 -5.90 11.02
C LEU A 383 -19.60 -5.80 9.68
N GLY A 384 -18.90 -5.81 8.55
CA GLY A 384 -19.50 -5.86 7.22
C GLY A 384 -20.09 -7.23 6.85
N ASN A 385 -19.65 -8.31 7.49
CA ASN A 385 -19.98 -9.69 7.10
C ASN A 385 -20.63 -10.54 8.21
N GLU A 386 -20.62 -10.08 9.47
CA GLU A 386 -21.22 -10.76 10.61
C GLU A 386 -22.14 -9.80 11.39
N PRO A 387 -23.48 -9.94 11.26
CA PRO A 387 -24.42 -9.05 11.93
C PRO A 387 -24.63 -9.37 13.41
N ASP A 388 -24.22 -10.55 13.90
CA ASP A 388 -24.33 -10.91 15.32
C ASP A 388 -23.17 -10.33 16.13
N PRO A 389 -23.40 -9.39 17.08
CA PRO A 389 -22.33 -8.73 17.83
C PRO A 389 -21.47 -9.69 18.66
N GLU A 390 -22.07 -10.73 19.24
CA GLU A 390 -21.31 -11.70 20.03
C GLU A 390 -20.34 -12.48 19.14
N ARG A 391 -20.83 -12.96 17.99
CA ARG A 391 -20.00 -13.66 17.01
C ARG A 391 -18.97 -12.74 16.35
N ALA A 392 -19.30 -11.48 16.09
CA ALA A 392 -18.34 -10.48 15.63
C ALA A 392 -17.19 -10.31 16.64
N GLY A 393 -17.49 -10.25 17.95
CA GLY A 393 -16.49 -10.25 19.01
C GLY A 393 -15.58 -11.48 18.99
N VAL A 394 -16.16 -12.67 18.82
CA VAL A 394 -15.40 -13.93 18.68
C VAL A 394 -14.50 -13.91 17.44
N LEU A 395 -15.01 -13.44 16.30
CA LEU A 395 -14.24 -13.33 15.06
C LEU A 395 -13.06 -12.36 15.19
N MET A 396 -13.23 -11.26 15.94
CA MET A 396 -12.13 -10.33 16.22
C MET A 396 -10.98 -11.00 16.98
N GLN A 397 -11.26 -11.95 17.88
CA GLN A 397 -10.26 -12.69 18.64
C GLN A 397 -9.77 -13.98 17.95
N THR A 398 -10.41 -14.38 16.85
CA THR A 398 -10.06 -15.60 16.10
C THR A 398 -9.05 -15.28 15.01
N ASP A 399 -8.00 -16.08 14.86
CA ASP A 399 -7.08 -15.96 13.72
C ASP A 399 -7.79 -16.38 12.42
N LEU A 400 -7.98 -15.44 11.50
CA LEU A 400 -8.66 -15.69 10.22
C LEU A 400 -7.68 -15.79 9.06
N ARG A 401 -6.59 -15.02 9.11
CA ARG A 401 -5.66 -14.77 8.02
C ARG A 401 -4.22 -14.55 8.52
N GLY A 402 -3.85 -15.15 9.64
CA GLY A 402 -2.53 -15.06 10.25
C GLY A 402 -2.26 -13.74 10.97
N GLU A 403 -3.30 -12.95 11.22
CA GLU A 403 -3.22 -11.69 11.97
C GLU A 403 -3.10 -11.90 13.48
N ILE A 404 -3.47 -13.08 14.00
CA ILE A 404 -3.33 -13.45 15.42
C ILE A 404 -2.46 -14.69 15.55
N ARG A 405 -1.57 -14.70 16.54
CA ARG A 405 -0.82 -15.90 16.92
C ARG A 405 -1.42 -16.47 18.19
N ARG A 406 -1.26 -17.78 18.39
CA ARG A 406 -1.70 -18.42 19.63
C ARG A 406 -0.77 -18.11 20.83
N ARG A 407 0.49 -17.75 20.56
CA ARG A 407 1.50 -17.44 21.58
C ARG A 407 2.44 -16.36 21.09
N SER A 408 2.95 -15.55 22.02
CA SER A 408 4.09 -14.67 21.77
C SER A 408 5.36 -15.52 21.69
N ILE A 409 6.18 -15.30 20.66
CA ILE A 409 7.50 -15.94 20.54
C ILE A 409 8.53 -14.96 21.14
N PRO A 410 9.45 -15.42 22.01
CA PRO A 410 10.47 -14.58 22.64
C PRO A 410 11.37 -13.83 21.67
#